data_AF-A0AAW3YW89-F1
#
_entry.id   AF-A0AAW3YW89-F1
#
_cell.length_a   1.000
_cell.length_b   1.000
_cell.length_c   1.000
_cell.angle_alpha   90.00
_cell.angle_beta   90.00
_cell.angle_gamma   90.00
#
_symmetry.space_group_name_H-M   'P 1'
#
loop_
_entity.id
_entity.type
_entity.pdbx_description
1 polymer ?
#
loop_
_entity_poly.entity_id
_entity_poly.type
_entity_poly.pdbx_seq_one_letter_code
_entity_poly.pdbx_strand_id
1 'polypeptide(L)'
;MKLIPEKVDFRISTTDLETVYTESGGVKLRIDAQKREDIENNHYREIVINFVSVAELRCTTVNFWEFHYSDFIIENVAGNDGMAFWRKNNYSADPHFYELANSKILEERGKRYDPRNGLNLKHYLIIGYDSYIEVVASKYEYQFLS
;
A
#
# COMPACT_ATOMS: atom_id res chain seq x y z
N MET A 1 12.22 -8.17 -4.73
CA MET A 1 10.98 -7.46 -5.08
C MET A 1 11.28 -6.00 -5.35
N LYS A 2 10.70 -5.39 -6.40
CA LYS A 2 10.83 -3.96 -6.66
C LYS A 2 9.56 -3.24 -6.20
N LEU A 3 9.69 -2.43 -5.16
CA LEU A 3 8.61 -1.67 -4.54
C LEU A 3 8.58 -0.26 -5.11
N ILE A 4 7.46 0.15 -5.70
CA ILE A 4 7.24 1.51 -6.20
C ILE A 4 6.35 2.23 -5.19
N PRO A 5 6.83 3.30 -4.52
CA PRO A 5 5.99 4.05 -3.58
C PRO A 5 4.75 4.63 -4.27
N GLU A 6 3.58 4.37 -3.70
CA GLU A 6 2.36 5.05 -4.13
C GLU A 6 2.44 6.54 -3.78
N LYS A 7 2.00 7.41 -4.70
CA LYS A 7 2.09 8.87 -4.55
C LYS A 7 0.95 9.42 -3.70
N VAL A 8 0.92 9.00 -2.44
CA VAL A 8 -0.10 9.40 -1.47
C VAL A 8 0.39 10.52 -0.55
N ASP A 9 -0.51 11.38 -0.11
CA ASP A 9 -0.24 12.51 0.80
C ASP A 9 -0.13 12.10 2.27
N PHE A 10 0.12 10.82 2.53
CA PHE A 10 0.20 10.22 3.87
C PHE A 10 1.26 9.13 3.94
N ARG A 11 1.62 8.74 5.15
CA ARG A 11 2.37 7.51 5.42
C ARG A 11 1.58 6.62 6.34
N ILE A 12 1.59 5.32 6.08
CA ILE A 12 0.93 4.32 6.92
C ILE A 12 1.81 4.12 8.16
N SER A 13 1.18 4.22 9.33
CA SER A 13 1.84 4.05 10.63
C SER A 13 0.82 3.41 11.56
N THR A 14 0.52 2.15 11.27
CA THR A 14 -0.56 1.39 11.92
C THR A 14 -0.02 0.50 13.03
N THR A 15 -0.70 0.55 14.17
CA THR A 15 -0.68 -0.53 15.16
C THR A 15 -1.85 -1.49 14.98
N ASP A 16 -2.94 -1.03 14.35
CA ASP A 16 -4.14 -1.83 14.07
C ASP A 16 -4.61 -1.70 12.61
N LEU A 17 -4.94 -2.84 12.01
CA LEU A 17 -5.24 -2.99 10.59
C LEU A 17 -6.45 -3.90 10.42
N GLU A 18 -7.53 -3.32 9.90
CA GLU A 18 -8.76 -4.05 9.57
C GLU A 18 -8.88 -4.20 8.06
N THR A 19 -9.32 -5.39 7.64
CA THR A 19 -9.60 -5.69 6.23
C THR A 19 -11.00 -6.28 6.10
N VAL A 20 -11.80 -5.69 5.20
CA VAL A 20 -13.13 -6.20 4.84
C VAL A 20 -13.16 -6.46 3.34
N TYR A 21 -13.49 -7.69 2.95
CA TYR A 21 -13.76 -8.06 1.56
C TYR A 21 -15.26 -8.31 1.35
N THR A 22 -15.81 -7.74 0.29
CA THR A 22 -17.14 -8.12 -0.22
C THR A 22 -17.09 -8.24 -1.74
N GLU A 23 -17.83 -9.20 -2.30
CA GLU A 23 -17.86 -9.43 -3.75
C GLU A 23 -18.30 -8.18 -4.53
N SER A 24 -19.27 -7.44 -4.01
CA SER A 24 -19.80 -6.23 -4.62
C SER A 24 -18.99 -4.96 -4.34
N GLY A 25 -18.27 -4.93 -3.21
CA GLY A 25 -17.58 -3.73 -2.72
C GLY A 25 -16.06 -3.74 -2.87
N GLY A 26 -15.47 -4.89 -3.22
CA GLY A 26 -14.02 -5.06 -3.30
C GLY A 26 -13.39 -5.22 -1.92
N VAL A 27 -12.23 -4.60 -1.70
CA VAL A 27 -11.49 -4.67 -0.43
C VAL A 27 -11.42 -3.29 0.19
N LYS A 28 -11.82 -3.19 1.46
CA LYS A 28 -11.64 -2.01 2.29
C LYS A 28 -10.61 -2.29 3.35
N LEU A 29 -9.60 -1.44 3.43
CA LEU A 29 -8.59 -1.42 4.48
C LEU A 29 -8.85 -0.21 5.37
N ARG A 30 -8.97 -0.43 6.67
CA ARG A 30 -9.01 0.65 7.67
C ARG A 30 -7.73 0.56 8.49
N ILE A 31 -6.95 1.63 8.45
CA ILE A 31 -5.59 1.68 9.00
C ILE A 31 -5.29 3.07 9.55
N ASP A 32 -4.30 3.17 10.44
CA ASP A 32 -3.77 4.46 10.89
C ASP A 32 -2.69 4.98 9.94
N ALA A 33 -2.77 6.28 9.67
CA ALA A 33 -1.83 7.02 8.85
C ALA A 33 -1.52 8.40 9.44
N GLN A 34 -0.46 9.02 8.94
CA GLN A 34 -0.09 10.39 9.28
C GLN A 34 0.08 11.19 8.01
N LYS A 35 -0.54 12.38 7.95
CA LYS A 35 -0.16 13.41 6.98
C LYS A 35 1.13 14.09 7.43
N ARG A 36 1.70 14.88 6.52
CA ARG A 36 2.94 15.64 6.79
C ARG A 36 2.84 16.51 8.05
N GLU A 37 1.71 17.19 8.24
CA GLU A 37 1.44 18.05 9.40
C GLU A 37 1.25 17.27 10.71
N ASP A 38 0.94 15.99 10.63
CA ASP A 38 0.67 15.16 11.80
C ASP A 38 1.95 14.61 12.43
N ILE A 39 3.04 14.53 11.65
CA ILE A 39 4.31 13.93 12.05
C ILE A 39 4.93 14.67 13.24
N GLU A 40 4.90 16.01 13.24
CA GLU A 40 5.53 16.82 14.29
C GLU A 40 4.86 16.63 15.66
N ASN A 41 3.54 16.37 15.67
CA ASN A 41 2.77 16.19 16.89
C ASN A 41 2.47 14.71 17.21
N ASN A 42 3.03 13.80 16.43
CA ASN A 42 2.72 12.37 16.47
C ASN A 42 1.21 12.08 16.49
N HIS A 43 0.45 12.84 15.71
CA HIS A 43 -0.99 12.65 15.57
C HIS A 43 -1.23 11.52 14.57
N TYR A 44 -2.21 10.65 14.86
CA TYR A 44 -2.58 9.55 13.97
C TYR A 44 -4.02 9.78 13.54
N ARG A 45 -4.26 9.59 12.25
CA ARG A 45 -5.58 9.67 11.65
C ARG A 45 -5.94 8.34 11.06
N GLU A 46 -7.21 8.01 11.15
CA GLU A 46 -7.73 6.82 10.51
C GLU A 46 -8.04 7.10 9.04
N ILE A 47 -7.63 6.18 8.18
CA ILE A 47 -7.86 6.23 6.74
C ILE A 47 -8.53 4.93 6.29
N VAL A 48 -9.45 5.07 5.33
CA VAL A 48 -10.01 3.94 4.60
C VAL A 48 -9.46 3.94 3.18
N ILE A 49 -8.83 2.84 2.78
CA ILE A 49 -8.40 2.59 1.40
C ILE A 49 -9.34 1.54 0.81
N ASN A 50 -9.99 1.88 -0.30
CA ASN A 50 -10.96 1.03 -1.00
C ASN A 50 -10.41 0.60 -2.35
N PHE A 51 -10.12 -0.69 -2.51
CA PHE A 51 -9.70 -1.31 -3.76
C PHE A 51 -10.89 -1.86 -4.52
N VAL A 52 -10.94 -1.63 -5.84
CA VAL A 52 -12.02 -2.11 -6.71
C VAL A 52 -11.51 -3.04 -7.80
N SER A 53 -12.40 -3.91 -8.28
CA SER A 53 -12.09 -5.01 -9.21
C SER A 53 -10.91 -5.85 -8.68
N VAL A 54 -11.12 -6.44 -7.51
CA VAL A 54 -10.10 -7.20 -6.78
C VAL A 54 -10.06 -8.63 -7.29
N ALA A 55 -8.88 -9.08 -7.71
CA ALA A 55 -8.63 -10.46 -8.11
C ALA A 55 -8.14 -11.31 -6.93
N GLU A 56 -7.38 -10.72 -6.00
CA GLU A 56 -6.85 -11.44 -4.84
C GLU A 56 -6.57 -10.49 -3.67
N LEU A 57 -6.76 -11.00 -2.45
CA LEU A 57 -6.37 -10.38 -1.19
C LEU A 57 -5.57 -11.43 -0.39
N ARG A 58 -4.41 -11.03 0.16
CA ARG A 58 -3.66 -11.82 1.13
C ARG A 58 -3.34 -10.97 2.35
N CYS A 59 -3.56 -11.53 3.52
CA CYS A 59 -3.16 -10.95 4.79
C CYS A 59 -2.10 -11.85 5.40
N THR A 60 -0.93 -11.30 5.71
CA THR A 60 0.18 -12.04 6.30
C THR A 60 0.56 -11.41 7.64
N THR A 61 0.53 -12.21 8.71
CA THR A 61 0.86 -11.76 10.07
C THR A 61 2.32 -12.06 10.39
N VAL A 62 3.21 -11.37 9.69
CA VAL A 62 4.64 -11.31 9.98
C VAL A 62 5.15 -9.92 9.62
N ASN A 63 6.17 -9.44 10.31
CA ASN A 63 6.86 -8.20 9.94
C ASN A 63 7.47 -8.34 8.53
N PHE A 64 7.04 -7.49 7.60
CA PHE A 64 7.48 -7.55 6.21
C PHE A 64 9.00 -7.35 6.07
N TRP A 65 9.56 -6.39 6.81
CA TRP A 65 10.96 -6.00 6.69
C TRP A 65 11.90 -7.10 7.16
N GLU A 66 11.54 -7.78 8.25
CA GLU A 66 12.29 -8.91 8.78
C GLU A 66 12.14 -10.14 7.87
N PHE A 67 10.92 -10.45 7.46
CA PHE A 67 10.65 -11.64 6.66
C PHE A 67 11.29 -11.57 5.26
N HIS A 68 11.35 -10.37 4.68
CA HIS A 68 11.97 -10.12 3.39
C HIS A 68 13.32 -9.39 3.51
N TYR A 69 14.02 -9.57 4.63
CA TYR A 69 15.34 -8.99 4.83
C TYR A 69 16.24 -9.31 3.63
N SER A 70 16.80 -8.27 2.99
CA SER A 70 17.62 -8.32 1.77
C SER A 70 16.94 -8.72 0.44
N ASP A 71 15.63 -8.98 0.44
CA ASP A 71 14.90 -9.47 -0.74
C ASP A 71 14.08 -8.41 -1.47
N PHE A 72 14.27 -7.12 -1.17
CA PHE A 72 13.57 -6.02 -1.84
C PHE A 72 14.45 -4.79 -2.11
N ILE A 73 14.00 -3.99 -3.07
CA ILE A 73 14.51 -2.65 -3.37
C ILE A 73 13.33 -1.69 -3.44
N ILE A 74 13.45 -0.51 -2.84
CA ILE A 74 12.46 0.56 -2.98
C ILE A 74 12.92 1.51 -4.11
N GLU A 75 12.05 1.76 -5.07
CA GLU A 75 12.33 2.69 -6.17
C GLU A 75 12.29 4.14 -5.67
N ASN A 76 13.24 4.95 -6.14
CA ASN A 76 13.36 6.36 -5.77
C ASN A 76 13.45 6.57 -4.25
N VAL A 77 14.33 5.84 -3.58
CA VAL A 77 14.72 6.14 -2.19
C VAL A 77 15.11 7.62 -2.14
N ALA A 78 14.26 8.45 -1.55
CA ALA A 78 14.69 9.79 -1.20
C ALA A 78 15.95 9.61 -0.35
N GLY A 79 16.99 10.38 -0.62
CA GLY A 79 18.19 10.37 0.22
C GLY A 79 17.85 10.73 1.68
N ASN A 80 18.84 11.13 2.46
CA ASN A 80 18.73 11.26 3.92
C ASN A 80 17.64 12.21 4.49
N ASP A 81 16.81 12.88 3.67
CA ASP A 81 15.73 13.76 4.13
C ASP A 81 14.37 13.48 3.44
N GLY A 82 13.62 12.51 3.98
CA GLY A 82 12.27 12.19 3.53
C GLY A 82 11.26 13.34 3.72
N MET A 83 11.47 14.23 4.69
CA MET A 83 10.57 15.37 4.93
C MET A 83 10.80 16.48 3.90
N ALA A 84 12.04 16.77 3.52
CA ALA A 84 12.32 17.68 2.40
C ALA A 84 11.73 17.15 1.09
N PHE A 85 11.84 15.84 0.85
CA PHE A 85 11.18 15.21 -0.31
C PHE A 85 9.67 15.43 -0.27
N TRP A 86 9.03 15.18 0.87
CA TRP A 86 7.58 15.33 1.00
C TRP A 86 7.14 16.78 0.82
N ARG A 87 7.85 17.76 1.40
CA ARG A 87 7.56 19.19 1.20
C ARG A 87 7.65 19.60 -0.27
N LYS A 88 8.62 19.07 -1.01
CA LYS A 88 8.85 19.39 -2.42
C LYS A 88 7.81 18.76 -3.35
N ASN A 89 7.41 17.51 -3.06
CA ASN A 89 6.64 16.69 -3.98
C ASN A 89 5.17 16.50 -3.58
N ASN A 90 4.80 16.87 -2.36
CA ASN A 90 3.46 16.70 -1.77
C ASN A 90 3.00 15.23 -1.63
N TYR A 91 3.94 14.28 -1.59
CA TYR A 91 3.71 12.88 -1.23
C TYR A 91 4.89 12.29 -0.46
N SER A 92 4.65 11.25 0.35
CA SER A 92 5.72 10.59 1.11
C SER A 92 6.67 9.82 0.19
N ALA A 93 7.98 9.95 0.42
CA ALA A 93 8.96 9.07 -0.24
C ALA A 93 8.83 7.62 0.23
N ASP A 94 8.34 7.44 1.45
CA ASP A 94 8.19 6.14 2.10
C ASP A 94 6.81 6.06 2.78
N PRO A 95 5.75 5.77 2.00
CA PRO A 95 4.39 5.76 2.50
C PRO A 95 4.00 4.44 3.20
N HIS A 96 4.88 3.42 3.17
CA HIS A 96 4.54 2.03 3.51
C HIS A 96 3.36 1.46 2.68
N PHE A 97 3.16 2.03 1.50
CA PHE A 97 2.16 1.64 0.51
C PHE A 97 2.81 1.63 -0.87
N TYR A 98 2.89 0.46 -1.50
CA TYR A 98 3.65 0.28 -2.73
C TYR A 98 2.89 -0.51 -3.80
N GLU A 99 3.24 -0.27 -5.05
CA GLU A 99 3.01 -1.20 -6.16
C GLU A 99 4.23 -2.13 -6.32
N LEU A 100 4.01 -3.42 -6.54
CA LEU A 100 5.05 -4.40 -6.83
C LEU A 100 5.25 -4.54 -8.35
N ALA A 101 6.30 -3.91 -8.87
CA ALA A 101 6.57 -3.84 -10.30
C ALA A 101 6.86 -5.19 -10.97
N ASN A 102 7.43 -6.15 -10.22
CA ASN A 102 7.81 -7.48 -10.71
C ASN A 102 7.04 -8.59 -9.97
N SER A 103 5.74 -8.40 -9.82
CA SER A 103 4.86 -9.33 -9.13
C SER A 103 4.57 -10.59 -9.94
N LYS A 104 5.16 -11.72 -9.51
CA LYS A 104 4.78 -13.06 -10.02
C LYS A 104 3.31 -13.38 -9.73
N ILE A 105 2.79 -12.92 -8.59
CA ILE A 105 1.38 -13.07 -8.23
C ILE A 105 0.52 -12.38 -9.30
N LEU A 106 0.86 -11.15 -9.68
CA LEU A 106 0.13 -10.44 -10.74
C LEU A 106 0.21 -11.16 -12.08
N GLU A 107 1.38 -11.67 -12.47
CA GLU A 107 1.52 -12.42 -13.72
C GLU A 107 0.65 -13.67 -13.77
N GLU A 108 0.59 -14.43 -12.68
CA GLU A 108 -0.22 -15.64 -12.56
C GLU A 108 -1.72 -15.31 -12.50
N ARG A 109 -2.09 -14.28 -11.72
CA ARG A 109 -3.48 -13.88 -11.52
C ARG A 109 -4.05 -13.14 -12.72
N GLY A 110 -3.27 -12.29 -13.37
CA GLY A 110 -3.66 -11.60 -14.61
C GLY A 110 -4.12 -12.58 -15.68
N LYS A 111 -3.38 -13.69 -15.90
CA LYS A 111 -3.78 -14.73 -16.86
C LYS A 111 -5.12 -15.40 -16.54
N ARG A 112 -5.50 -15.47 -15.26
CA ARG A 112 -6.73 -16.14 -14.81
C ARG A 112 -7.93 -15.20 -14.72
N TYR A 113 -7.71 -14.01 -14.15
CA TYR A 113 -8.76 -13.06 -13.80
C TYR A 113 -8.94 -11.95 -14.84
N ASP A 114 -7.89 -11.62 -15.58
CA ASP A 114 -7.90 -10.58 -16.61
C ASP A 114 -7.13 -11.02 -17.87
N PRO A 115 -7.55 -12.12 -18.54
CA PRO A 115 -6.80 -12.70 -19.66
C PRO A 115 -6.66 -11.77 -20.87
N ARG A 116 -7.48 -10.72 -20.95
CA ARG A 116 -7.43 -9.70 -22.01
C ARG A 116 -6.72 -8.42 -21.55
N ASN A 117 -6.23 -8.38 -20.31
CA ASN A 117 -5.62 -7.22 -19.68
C ASN A 117 -6.50 -5.95 -19.74
N GLY A 118 -7.82 -6.11 -19.62
CA GLY A 118 -8.80 -5.04 -19.69
C GLY A 118 -9.12 -4.37 -18.35
N LEU A 119 -8.84 -5.05 -17.24
CA LEU A 119 -9.00 -4.52 -15.87
C LEU A 119 -7.75 -3.76 -15.41
N ASN A 120 -6.63 -3.89 -16.12
CA ASN A 120 -5.36 -3.23 -15.80
C ASN A 120 -4.95 -3.48 -14.33
N LEU A 121 -4.97 -4.76 -13.94
CA LEU A 121 -4.67 -5.17 -12.58
C LEU A 121 -3.23 -4.77 -12.19
N LYS A 122 -3.09 -4.36 -10.94
CA LYS A 122 -1.84 -4.03 -10.27
C LYS A 122 -1.71 -4.85 -9.00
N HIS A 123 -0.50 -4.98 -8.48
CA HIS A 123 -0.24 -5.64 -7.22
C HIS A 123 0.22 -4.63 -6.19
N TYR A 124 -0.62 -4.41 -5.19
CA TYR A 124 -0.41 -3.47 -4.12
C TYR A 124 0.08 -4.18 -2.86
N LEU A 125 0.97 -3.54 -2.12
CA LEU A 125 1.48 -3.95 -0.83
C LEU A 125 1.29 -2.84 0.17
N ILE A 126 0.66 -3.16 1.29
CA ILE A 126 0.45 -2.28 2.43
C ILE A 126 1.20 -2.90 3.61
N ILE A 127 2.16 -2.17 4.17
CA ILE A 127 3.00 -2.65 5.26
C ILE A 127 2.51 -2.06 6.58
N GLY A 128 2.12 -2.93 7.51
CA GLY A 128 1.82 -2.58 8.89
C GLY A 128 3.01 -2.83 9.81
N TYR A 129 2.78 -2.82 11.13
CA TYR A 129 3.84 -3.03 12.12
C TYR A 129 4.35 -4.48 12.12
N ASP A 130 3.47 -5.46 12.38
CA ASP A 130 3.79 -6.90 12.40
C ASP A 130 2.96 -7.69 11.37
N SER A 131 2.53 -7.02 10.32
CA SER A 131 1.74 -7.61 9.25
C SER A 131 1.93 -6.85 7.95
N TYR A 132 1.52 -7.48 6.85
CA TYR A 132 1.35 -6.80 5.58
C TYR A 132 0.18 -7.39 4.81
N ILE A 133 -0.37 -6.57 3.93
CA ILE A 133 -1.46 -6.95 3.02
C ILE A 133 -0.95 -6.83 1.60
N GLU A 134 -1.24 -7.87 0.82
CA GLU A 134 -1.10 -7.84 -0.64
C GLU A 134 -2.50 -7.81 -1.28
N VAL A 135 -2.72 -6.88 -2.22
CA VAL A 135 -3.99 -6.77 -2.96
C VAL A 135 -3.70 -6.74 -4.45
N VAL A 136 -4.28 -7.67 -5.21
CA VAL A 136 -4.30 -7.59 -6.68
C VAL A 136 -5.61 -6.94 -7.11
N ALA A 137 -5.55 -5.71 -7.61
CA ALA A 137 -6.74 -4.92 -7.95
C ALA A 137 -6.48 -3.94 -9.10
N SER A 138 -7.56 -3.41 -9.70
CA SER A 138 -7.45 -2.44 -10.80
C SER A 138 -6.98 -1.05 -10.36
N LYS A 139 -7.52 -0.56 -9.25
CA LYS A 139 -7.25 0.77 -8.67
C LYS A 139 -7.70 0.81 -7.21
N TYR A 140 -7.35 1.89 -6.53
CA TYR A 140 -7.85 2.22 -5.20
C TYR A 140 -8.26 3.68 -5.12
N GLU A 141 -9.10 3.98 -4.13
CA GLU A 141 -9.46 5.32 -3.68
C GLU A 141 -9.31 5.35 -2.17
N TYR A 142 -9.00 6.51 -1.59
CA TYR A 142 -8.84 6.63 -0.14
C TYR A 142 -9.50 7.89 0.42
N GLN A 143 -9.87 7.82 1.69
CA GLN A 143 -10.41 8.95 2.44
C GLN A 143 -9.99 8.88 3.89
N PHE A 144 -9.69 10.05 4.47
CA PHE A 144 -9.52 10.20 5.91
C PHE A 144 -10.89 10.20 6.58
N LEU A 145 -10.98 9.53 7.73
CA LEU A 145 -12.17 9.58 8.56
C LEU A 145 -12.11 10.84 9.44
N SER A 146 -13.26 11.52 9.53
CA SER A 146 -13.45 12.78 10.26
C SER A 146 -13.66 12.58 11.75
#